data_AF-A0A167LMC1-F1
#
_entry.id   AF-A0A167LMC1-F1
#
_cell.length_a   1.000
_cell.length_b   1.000
_cell.length_c   1.000
_cell.angle_alpha   90.00
_cell.angle_beta   90.00
_cell.angle_gamma   90.00
#
_symmetry.space_group_name_H-M   'P 1'
#
loop_
_entity.id
_entity.type
_entity.pdbx_description
1 polymer ?
#
loop_
_entity_poly.entity_id
_entity_poly.type
_entity_poly.pdbx_seq_one_letter_code
_entity_poly.pdbx_strand_id
1 'polypeptide(L)'
;MAFPREGFVIDYVARILRSSLLHPHLILPTAVLISCAKLEFFPTPIPRFPLLEWLIYTLAALTLLLSATEYLNDGAANNWTPSATINWKDEVIVVTGGSSGIGASLILRLHAERPQSTIAVVDYMPPTWTLPPGARIHFYQCDLSDASLIKDLCHRIRADIGHPTMLINNAGICRGSTVADGSYSDVTLTINTNLVAPFLLCKEFLPEMIRRDHGHIVNVASMSALLPPGKIADYAATKAGLIALHEVVPGCALQLELRHDHPAPRVRLSLAIFSFIKTPLFKGETRQLHFLFPLLDVETVSQAIAGALYSGRSRTIYLPGMMRWVAILRGGPEWMWHLIRDSTKDLGVDFNGSNKSSAWRGSCRL
;
A
#
# COMPACT_ATOMS: atom_id res chain seq x y z
N MET A 1 0.98 -17.75 -16.28
CA MET A 1 0.82 -16.90 -15.08
C MET A 1 1.65 -17.55 -13.98
N ALA A 2 2.57 -16.83 -13.32
CA ALA A 2 3.39 -17.41 -12.26
C ALA A 2 2.55 -17.68 -11.01
N PHE A 3 2.85 -18.75 -10.28
CA PHE A 3 2.19 -19.07 -9.03
C PHE A 3 2.55 -18.03 -7.95
N PRO A 4 1.62 -17.61 -7.07
CA PRO A 4 1.94 -16.68 -6.00
C PRO A 4 2.96 -17.29 -5.03
N ARG A 5 3.80 -16.43 -4.44
CA ARG A 5 4.78 -16.86 -3.42
C ARG A 5 4.09 -17.34 -2.14
N GLU A 6 2.88 -16.83 -1.91
CA GLU A 6 2.01 -17.16 -0.81
C GLU A 6 1.28 -18.50 -1.00
N GLY A 7 1.37 -19.14 -2.18
CA GLY A 7 0.69 -20.39 -2.45
C GLY A 7 -0.68 -20.22 -3.14
N PHE A 8 -1.57 -21.19 -2.94
CA PHE A 8 -2.92 -21.16 -3.50
C PHE A 8 -3.86 -20.32 -2.62
N VAL A 9 -4.09 -19.07 -3.03
CA VAL A 9 -4.87 -18.08 -2.29
C VAL A 9 -6.03 -17.54 -3.12
N ILE A 10 -7.04 -16.96 -2.46
CA ILE A 10 -8.23 -16.45 -3.17
C ILE A 10 -7.89 -15.39 -4.21
N ASP A 11 -6.87 -14.56 -3.95
CA ASP A 11 -6.40 -13.56 -4.91
C ASP A 11 -5.94 -14.19 -6.23
N TYR A 12 -5.37 -15.40 -6.19
CA TYR A 12 -4.97 -16.14 -7.38
C TYR A 12 -6.18 -16.62 -8.17
N VAL A 13 -7.18 -17.19 -7.48
CA VAL A 13 -8.45 -17.63 -8.09
C VAL A 13 -9.18 -16.43 -8.71
N ALA A 14 -9.31 -15.33 -7.96
CA ALA A 14 -9.94 -14.10 -8.42
C ALA A 14 -9.22 -13.52 -9.65
N ARG A 15 -7.87 -13.56 -9.67
CA ARG A 15 -7.08 -13.10 -10.81
C ARG A 15 -7.31 -13.97 -12.04
N ILE A 16 -7.37 -15.29 -11.90
CA ILE A 16 -7.70 -16.22 -12.99
C ILE A 16 -9.10 -15.93 -13.52
N LEU A 17 -10.09 -15.79 -12.63
CA LEU A 17 -11.47 -15.48 -13.02
C LEU A 17 -11.55 -14.14 -13.77
N ARG A 18 -10.83 -13.11 -13.30
CA ARG A 18 -10.77 -11.79 -13.94
C ARG A 18 -10.06 -11.82 -15.30
N SER A 19 -9.01 -12.64 -15.46
CA SER A 19 -8.27 -12.76 -16.71
C SER A 19 -8.87 -13.75 -17.71
N SER A 20 -9.86 -14.55 -17.31
CA SER A 20 -10.54 -15.54 -18.15
C SER A 20 -12.02 -15.19 -18.33
N LEU A 21 -12.90 -15.74 -17.51
CA LEU A 21 -14.35 -15.66 -17.63
C LEU A 21 -14.90 -14.22 -17.56
N LEU A 22 -14.26 -13.36 -16.76
CA LEU A 22 -14.69 -11.98 -16.56
C LEU A 22 -13.87 -10.98 -17.38
N HIS A 23 -13.06 -11.43 -18.34
CA HIS A 23 -12.23 -10.53 -19.13
C HIS A 23 -13.09 -9.75 -20.15
N PRO A 24 -13.05 -8.40 -20.17
CA PRO A 24 -13.90 -7.59 -21.03
C PRO A 24 -13.81 -7.95 -22.52
N HIS A 25 -12.60 -8.25 -22.99
CA HIS A 25 -12.36 -8.60 -24.40
C HIS A 25 -12.84 -10.01 -24.79
N LEU A 26 -13.20 -10.86 -23.82
CA LEU A 26 -13.75 -12.20 -24.09
C LEU A 26 -15.27 -12.22 -23.91
N ILE A 27 -15.76 -11.71 -22.77
CA ILE A 27 -17.17 -11.84 -22.42
C ILE A 27 -18.07 -10.86 -23.18
N LEU A 28 -17.61 -9.63 -23.43
CA LEU A 28 -18.43 -8.61 -24.11
C LEU A 28 -18.67 -8.95 -25.58
N PRO A 29 -17.65 -9.33 -26.39
CA PRO A 29 -17.90 -9.76 -27.76
C PRO A 29 -18.78 -11.01 -27.83
N THR A 30 -18.61 -11.95 -26.90
CA THR A 30 -19.45 -13.16 -26.82
C THR A 30 -20.92 -12.80 -26.54
N ALA A 31 -21.18 -11.90 -25.59
CA ALA A 31 -22.54 -11.41 -25.32
C ALA A 31 -23.15 -10.68 -26.52
N VAL A 32 -22.36 -9.87 -27.24
CA VAL A 32 -22.80 -9.20 -28.48
C VAL A 32 -23.11 -10.22 -29.57
N LEU A 33 -22.27 -11.24 -29.78
CA LEU A 33 -22.50 -12.30 -30.77
C LEU A 33 -23.80 -13.07 -30.52
N ILE A 34 -24.11 -13.40 -29.25
CA ILE A 34 -25.37 -14.05 -28.87
C ILE A 34 -26.57 -13.13 -29.17
N SER A 35 -26.44 -11.84 -28.86
CA SER A 35 -27.49 -10.86 -29.20
C SER A 35 -27.69 -10.71 -30.71
N CYS A 36 -26.63 -10.71 -31.51
CA CYS A 36 -26.73 -10.69 -32.98
C CYS A 36 -27.37 -11.97 -33.53
N ALA A 37 -27.05 -13.14 -32.96
CA ALA A 37 -27.69 -14.40 -33.31
C ALA A 37 -29.20 -14.43 -33.02
N LYS A 38 -29.65 -13.71 -31.98
CA LYS A 38 -31.09 -13.55 -31.68
C LYS A 38 -31.82 -12.67 -32.68
N LEU A 39 -31.12 -11.70 -33.27
CA LEU A 39 -31.65 -10.77 -34.28
C LEU A 39 -31.63 -11.37 -35.70
N GLU A 40 -31.39 -12.68 -35.84
CA GLU A 40 -31.35 -13.41 -37.12
C GLU A 40 -30.33 -12.84 -38.13
N PHE A 41 -29.28 -12.19 -37.64
CA PHE A 41 -28.20 -11.66 -38.48
C PHE A 41 -27.40 -12.77 -39.20
N PHE A 42 -27.49 -14.02 -38.74
CA PHE A 42 -26.79 -15.16 -39.31
C PHE A 42 -27.78 -16.15 -39.97
N PRO A 43 -27.43 -16.72 -41.13
CA PRO A 43 -28.33 -17.57 -41.92
C PRO A 43 -28.55 -18.98 -41.35
N THR A 44 -27.82 -19.40 -40.31
CA THR A 44 -27.92 -20.73 -39.71
C THR A 44 -28.60 -20.69 -38.33
N PRO A 45 -29.54 -21.62 -38.04
CA PRO A 45 -30.17 -21.69 -36.73
C PRO A 45 -29.17 -22.17 -35.67
N ILE A 46 -28.80 -21.29 -34.74
CA ILE A 46 -27.92 -21.62 -33.62
C ILE A 46 -28.77 -22.24 -32.49
N PRO A 47 -28.39 -23.41 -31.92
CA PRO A 47 -29.11 -24.00 -30.80
C PRO A 47 -29.12 -23.05 -29.59
N ARG A 48 -30.31 -22.77 -29.06
CA ARG A 48 -30.52 -21.84 -27.95
C ARG A 48 -30.40 -22.56 -26.61
N PHE A 49 -29.53 -22.06 -25.74
CA PHE A 49 -29.35 -22.55 -24.38
C PHE A 49 -29.68 -21.43 -23.38
N PRO A 50 -30.93 -21.29 -22.93
CA PRO A 50 -31.38 -20.10 -22.19
C PRO A 50 -30.61 -19.86 -20.89
N LEU A 51 -30.22 -20.92 -20.19
CA LEU A 51 -29.39 -20.81 -18.98
C LEU A 51 -27.99 -20.28 -19.27
N LEU A 52 -27.36 -20.73 -20.36
CA LEU A 52 -26.03 -20.31 -20.76
C LEU A 52 -26.03 -18.85 -21.23
N GLU A 53 -27.05 -18.46 -22.00
CA GLU A 53 -27.24 -17.07 -22.42
C GLU A 53 -27.42 -16.15 -21.22
N TRP A 54 -28.30 -16.51 -20.27
CA TRP A 54 -28.48 -15.75 -19.04
C TRP A 54 -27.19 -15.62 -18.23
N LEU A 55 -26.41 -16.71 -18.12
CA LEU A 55 -25.11 -16.68 -17.45
C LEU A 55 -24.13 -15.74 -18.16
N ILE A 56 -24.06 -15.76 -19.49
CA ILE A 56 -23.14 -14.89 -20.25
C ILE A 56 -23.54 -13.43 -20.11
N TYR A 57 -24.83 -13.10 -20.18
CA TYR A 57 -25.29 -11.72 -19.99
C TYR A 57 -25.05 -11.22 -18.56
N THR A 58 -25.27 -12.06 -17.54
CA THR A 58 -24.99 -11.67 -16.15
C THR A 58 -23.50 -11.46 -15.91
N LEU A 59 -22.64 -12.34 -16.43
CA LEU A 59 -21.18 -12.17 -16.37
C LEU A 59 -20.71 -10.92 -17.15
N ALA A 60 -21.29 -10.66 -18.33
CA ALA A 60 -20.99 -9.45 -19.12
C ALA A 60 -21.39 -8.17 -18.38
N ALA A 61 -22.59 -8.14 -17.79
CA ALA A 61 -23.06 -7.02 -16.97
C ALA A 61 -22.17 -6.80 -15.73
N LEU A 62 -21.80 -7.88 -15.04
CA LEU A 62 -20.87 -7.82 -13.91
C LEU A 62 -19.48 -7.32 -14.33
N THR A 63 -18.94 -7.81 -15.44
CA THR A 63 -17.66 -7.34 -15.98
C THR A 63 -17.71 -5.87 -16.33
N LEU A 64 -18.78 -5.42 -16.99
CA LEU A 64 -18.98 -4.01 -17.33
C LEU A 64 -19.04 -3.14 -16.06
N LEU A 65 -19.81 -3.57 -15.05
CA LEU A 65 -19.91 -2.88 -13.77
C LEU A 65 -18.55 -2.76 -13.07
N LEU A 66 -17.80 -3.86 -12.97
CA LEU A 66 -16.49 -3.88 -12.35
C LEU A 66 -15.48 -3.02 -13.13
N SER A 67 -15.45 -3.11 -14.46
CA SER A 67 -14.56 -2.32 -15.30
C SER A 67 -14.90 -0.83 -15.29
N ALA A 68 -16.19 -0.48 -15.29
CA ALA A 68 -16.63 0.90 -15.13
C ALA A 68 -16.21 1.45 -13.75
N THR A 69 -16.38 0.67 -12.69
CA THR A 69 -15.95 1.04 -11.33
C THR A 69 -14.43 1.24 -11.26
N GLU A 70 -13.64 0.34 -11.85
CA GLU A 70 -12.18 0.48 -11.93
C GLU A 70 -11.77 1.73 -12.70
N TYR A 71 -12.40 2.01 -13.84
CA TYR A 71 -12.15 3.22 -14.63
C TYR A 71 -12.49 4.50 -13.87
N LEU A 72 -13.65 4.55 -13.22
CA LEU A 72 -14.08 5.71 -12.42
C LEU A 72 -13.18 5.92 -11.21
N ASN A 73 -12.81 4.86 -10.50
CA ASN A 73 -11.89 4.93 -9.35
C ASN A 73 -10.51 5.42 -9.77
N ASP A 74 -9.98 4.89 -10.87
CA ASP A 74 -8.69 5.28 -11.40
C ASP A 74 -8.70 6.74 -11.90
N GLY A 75 -9.76 7.17 -12.59
CA GLY A 75 -9.97 8.55 -12.99
C GLY A 75 -10.05 9.50 -11.79
N ALA A 76 -10.87 9.17 -10.79
CA ALA A 76 -11.04 9.98 -9.58
C ALA A 76 -9.76 10.10 -8.75
N ALA A 77 -9.02 8.99 -8.56
CA ALA A 77 -7.77 8.96 -7.81
C ALA A 77 -6.65 9.75 -8.50
N ASN A 78 -6.69 9.86 -9.83
CA ASN A 78 -5.66 10.49 -10.65
C ASN A 78 -6.08 11.86 -11.22
N ASN A 79 -7.11 12.48 -10.66
CA ASN A 79 -7.63 13.78 -11.10
C ASN A 79 -7.90 13.84 -12.62
N TRP A 80 -8.33 12.71 -13.20
CA TRP A 80 -8.53 12.53 -14.64
C TRP A 80 -7.33 12.93 -15.51
N THR A 81 -6.15 12.96 -14.91
CA THR A 81 -4.90 13.38 -15.54
C THR A 81 -4.12 12.15 -15.98
N PRO A 82 -3.69 12.08 -17.25
CA PRO A 82 -2.92 10.94 -17.76
C PRO A 82 -1.63 10.77 -16.95
N SER A 83 -1.11 9.55 -16.93
CA SER A 83 0.21 9.30 -16.35
C SER A 83 1.27 9.90 -17.27
N ALA A 84 2.19 10.69 -16.71
CA ALA A 84 3.34 11.18 -17.45
C ALA A 84 4.41 10.08 -17.52
N THR A 85 5.15 10.02 -18.62
CA THR A 85 6.33 9.15 -18.72
C THR A 85 7.36 9.59 -17.68
N ILE A 86 7.72 8.70 -16.77
CA ILE A 86 8.68 8.97 -15.69
C ILE A 86 10.11 8.89 -16.24
N ASN A 87 10.88 9.97 -16.11
CA ASN A 87 12.33 9.95 -16.37
C ASN A 87 13.08 9.59 -15.09
N TRP A 88 13.37 8.29 -14.91
CA TRP A 88 14.03 7.76 -13.72
C TRP A 88 15.40 8.38 -13.38
N LYS A 89 16.06 9.06 -14.32
CA LYS A 89 17.32 9.79 -14.06
C LYS A 89 17.14 11.01 -13.15
N ASP A 90 15.95 11.61 -13.19
CA ASP A 90 15.62 12.83 -12.45
C ASP A 90 14.87 12.50 -11.14
N GLU A 91 14.56 11.21 -10.92
CA GLU A 91 13.81 10.77 -9.75
C GLU A 91 14.71 10.59 -8.53
N VAL A 92 14.31 11.25 -7.44
CA VAL A 92 14.93 11.15 -6.12
C VAL A 92 13.91 10.52 -5.18
N ILE A 93 14.18 9.27 -4.78
CA ILE A 93 13.25 8.41 -4.06
C ILE A 93 13.70 8.29 -2.61
N VAL A 94 12.90 8.80 -1.67
CA VAL A 94 13.15 8.65 -0.23
C VAL A 94 12.35 7.47 0.31
N VAL A 95 13.02 6.46 0.86
CA VAL A 95 12.40 5.29 1.49
C VAL A 95 12.75 5.28 2.98
N THR A 96 11.73 5.42 3.82
CA THR A 96 11.87 5.29 5.27
C THR A 96 11.75 3.83 5.71
N GLY A 97 12.50 3.41 6.73
CA GLY A 97 12.52 2.01 7.18
C GLY A 97 13.16 1.08 6.13
N GLY A 98 14.17 1.59 5.41
CA GLY A 98 14.79 0.91 4.27
C GLY A 98 15.92 -0.06 4.63
N SER A 99 16.31 -0.14 5.91
CA SER A 99 17.43 -1.00 6.32
C SER A 99 17.05 -2.47 6.44
N SER A 100 15.76 -2.81 6.50
CA SER A 100 15.27 -4.19 6.60
C SER A 100 13.87 -4.36 6.01
N GLY A 101 13.37 -5.60 5.96
CA GLY A 101 11.97 -5.91 5.61
C GLY A 101 11.53 -5.39 4.24
N ILE A 102 10.35 -4.78 4.19
CA ILE A 102 9.70 -4.29 2.96
C ILE A 102 10.53 -3.19 2.30
N GLY A 103 11.07 -2.26 3.09
CA GLY A 103 11.87 -1.16 2.58
C GLY A 103 13.14 -1.65 1.89
N ALA A 104 13.87 -2.60 2.50
CA ALA A 104 15.04 -3.22 1.91
C ALA A 104 14.74 -3.92 0.57
N SER A 105 13.70 -4.75 0.54
CA SER A 105 13.27 -5.45 -0.69
C SER A 105 12.85 -4.46 -1.78
N LEU A 106 12.15 -3.39 -1.42
CA LEU A 106 11.76 -2.32 -2.36
C LEU A 106 12.98 -1.60 -2.95
N ILE A 107 13.95 -1.24 -2.13
CA ILE A 107 15.17 -0.54 -2.58
C ILE A 107 15.98 -1.42 -3.54
N LEU A 108 16.19 -2.70 -3.19
CA LEU A 108 16.92 -3.65 -4.03
C LEU A 108 16.21 -3.85 -5.38
N ARG A 109 14.88 -3.94 -5.38
CA ARG A 109 14.07 -4.04 -6.60
C ARG A 109 14.17 -2.77 -7.46
N LEU A 110 13.99 -1.59 -6.86
CA LEU A 110 14.10 -0.31 -7.56
C LEU A 110 15.48 -0.15 -8.19
N HIS A 111 16.55 -0.52 -7.47
CA HIS A 111 17.89 -0.48 -8.00
C HIS A 111 18.09 -1.43 -9.19
N ALA A 112 17.58 -2.67 -9.10
CA ALA A 112 17.72 -3.67 -10.16
C ALA A 112 16.95 -3.28 -11.43
N GLU A 113 15.76 -2.71 -11.29
CA GLU A 113 14.86 -2.42 -12.43
C GLU A 113 14.99 -0.98 -12.96
N ARG A 114 15.43 -0.04 -12.11
CA ARG A 114 15.57 1.40 -12.36
C ARG A 114 16.90 1.94 -11.79
N PRO A 115 18.06 1.42 -12.24
CA PRO A 115 19.37 1.79 -11.70
C PRO A 115 19.73 3.28 -11.88
N GLN A 116 19.01 4.00 -12.75
CA GLN A 116 19.23 5.43 -12.97
C GLN A 116 18.70 6.32 -11.84
N SER A 117 17.76 5.82 -11.03
CA SER A 117 17.16 6.58 -9.94
C SER A 117 18.11 6.77 -8.77
N THR A 118 18.01 7.92 -8.10
CA THR A 118 18.73 8.17 -6.85
C THR A 118 17.83 7.80 -5.67
N ILE A 119 18.31 6.97 -4.75
CA ILE A 119 17.53 6.47 -3.61
C ILE A 119 18.15 6.95 -2.30
N ALA A 120 17.35 7.57 -1.44
CA ALA A 120 17.69 7.89 -0.06
C ALA A 120 17.07 6.84 0.88
N VAL A 121 17.91 6.12 1.60
CA VAL A 121 17.51 5.13 2.60
C VAL A 121 17.55 5.81 3.96
N VAL A 122 16.38 5.99 4.58
CA VAL A 122 16.25 6.62 5.90
C VAL A 122 15.88 5.56 6.92
N ASP A 123 16.73 5.36 7.92
CA ASP A 123 16.46 4.40 9.00
C ASP A 123 17.26 4.75 10.26
N TYR A 124 16.85 4.21 11.40
CA TYR A 124 17.61 4.34 12.65
C TYR A 124 18.84 3.42 12.66
N MET A 125 18.72 2.23 12.06
CA MET A 125 19.79 1.24 11.98
C MET A 125 20.43 1.23 10.58
N PRO A 126 21.72 0.89 10.45
CA PRO A 126 22.33 0.70 9.14
C PRO A 126 21.67 -0.46 8.38
N PRO A 127 21.70 -0.44 7.02
CA PRO A 127 21.16 -1.52 6.20
C PRO A 127 21.76 -2.88 6.53
N THR A 128 20.93 -3.92 6.63
CA THR A 128 21.39 -5.31 6.81
C THR A 128 21.85 -5.96 5.50
N TRP A 129 21.78 -5.22 4.40
CA TRP A 129 22.09 -5.65 3.05
C TRP A 129 23.21 -4.79 2.48
N THR A 130 23.96 -5.33 1.52
CA THR A 130 25.11 -4.64 0.94
C THR A 130 24.68 -3.71 -0.19
N LEU A 131 25.20 -2.50 -0.18
CA LEU A 131 25.03 -1.55 -1.27
C LEU A 131 25.72 -2.09 -2.53
N PRO A 132 25.00 -2.26 -3.65
CA PRO A 132 25.62 -2.69 -4.90
C PRO A 132 26.66 -1.66 -5.38
N PRO A 133 27.81 -2.10 -5.94
CA PRO A 133 28.81 -1.17 -6.46
C PRO A 133 28.22 -0.26 -7.55
N GLY A 134 28.49 1.05 -7.48
CA GLY A 134 27.98 2.02 -8.45
C GLY A 134 26.50 2.38 -8.29
N ALA A 135 25.82 1.88 -7.25
CA ALA A 135 24.45 2.24 -6.96
C ALA A 135 24.34 3.70 -6.49
N ARG A 136 23.36 4.44 -7.02
CA ARG A 136 23.00 5.80 -6.58
C ARG A 136 22.14 5.75 -5.31
N ILE A 137 22.62 5.03 -4.30
CA ILE A 137 21.89 4.78 -3.05
C ILE A 137 22.66 5.41 -1.90
N HIS A 138 21.99 6.28 -1.14
CA HIS A 138 22.55 7.06 -0.04
C HIS A 138 21.84 6.68 1.25
N PHE A 139 22.59 6.32 2.28
CA PHE A 139 22.04 5.99 3.59
C PHE A 139 22.08 7.20 4.52
N TYR A 140 20.96 7.48 5.16
CA TYR A 140 20.79 8.53 6.16
C TYR A 140 20.30 7.92 7.46
N GLN A 141 21.17 7.91 8.46
CA GLN A 141 20.79 7.51 9.80
C GLN A 141 19.95 8.62 10.46
N CYS A 142 18.76 8.29 10.92
CA CYS A 142 17.85 9.23 11.60
C CYS A 142 16.86 8.49 12.50
N ASP A 143 16.66 8.97 13.73
CA ASP A 143 15.51 8.58 14.54
C ASP A 143 14.30 9.42 14.10
N LEU A 144 13.33 8.77 13.47
CA LEU A 144 12.11 9.43 13.00
C LEU A 144 11.13 9.77 14.15
N SER A 145 11.39 9.35 15.38
CA SER A 145 10.56 9.75 16.52
C SER A 145 10.83 11.17 17.02
N ASP A 146 11.93 11.80 16.56
CA ASP A 146 12.31 13.17 16.90
C ASP A 146 12.07 14.12 15.72
N ALA A 147 11.16 15.07 15.92
CA ALA A 147 10.78 16.07 14.91
C ALA A 147 11.93 17.00 14.52
N SER A 148 12.87 17.29 15.42
CA SER A 148 14.01 18.15 15.13
C SER A 148 14.96 17.50 14.13
N LEU A 149 15.25 16.20 14.32
CA LEU A 149 16.12 15.41 13.44
C LEU A 149 15.53 15.26 12.04
N ILE A 150 14.19 15.21 11.90
CA ILE A 150 13.53 15.13 10.59
C ILE A 150 13.83 16.37 9.76
N LYS A 151 13.78 17.56 10.34
CA LYS A 151 14.06 18.80 9.61
C LYS A 151 15.48 18.83 9.09
N ASP A 152 16.45 18.47 9.92
CA ASP A 152 17.86 18.42 9.56
C ASP A 152 18.14 17.31 8.52
N LEU A 153 17.50 16.16 8.65
CA LEU A 153 17.51 15.09 7.66
C LEU A 153 17.03 15.59 6.28
N CYS A 154 15.86 16.23 6.24
CA CYS A 154 15.29 16.75 5.00
C CYS A 154 16.20 17.79 4.35
N HIS A 155 16.85 18.65 5.15
CA HIS A 155 17.85 19.59 4.64
C HIS A 155 19.05 18.88 4.03
N ARG A 156 19.63 17.88 4.71
CA ARG A 156 20.76 17.10 4.20
C ARG A 156 20.43 16.38 2.89
N ILE A 157 19.28 15.71 2.83
CA ILE A 157 18.81 15.03 1.60
C ILE A 157 18.76 16.02 0.43
N ARG A 158 18.20 17.22 0.64
CA ARG A 158 18.12 18.24 -0.42
C ARG A 158 19.51 18.72 -0.85
N ALA A 159 20.44 18.89 0.08
CA ALA A 159 21.79 19.34 -0.21
C ALA A 159 22.62 18.28 -0.97
N ASP A 160 22.51 17.02 -0.59
CA ASP A 160 23.35 15.95 -1.10
C ASP A 160 22.88 15.42 -2.46
N ILE A 161 21.56 15.22 -2.62
CA ILE A 161 20.98 14.50 -3.75
C ILE A 161 19.82 15.24 -4.45
N GLY A 162 19.49 16.44 -3.98
CA GLY A 162 18.44 17.28 -4.54
C GLY A 162 17.05 17.02 -3.95
N HIS A 163 16.04 17.63 -4.56
CA HIS A 163 14.68 17.58 -4.05
C HIS A 163 14.01 16.22 -4.33
N PRO A 164 13.51 15.53 -3.29
CA PRO A 164 12.74 14.29 -3.47
C PRO A 164 11.52 14.47 -4.37
N THR A 165 11.37 13.56 -5.32
CA THR A 165 10.19 13.44 -6.18
C THR A 165 9.29 12.30 -5.73
N MET A 166 9.82 11.29 -5.05
CA MET A 166 9.03 10.20 -4.49
C MET A 166 9.33 10.01 -3.01
N LEU A 167 8.28 9.89 -2.18
CA LEU A 167 8.40 9.65 -0.74
C LEU A 167 7.64 8.38 -0.36
N ILE A 168 8.34 7.40 0.20
CA ILE A 168 7.77 6.15 0.69
C ILE A 168 7.86 6.16 2.23
N ASN A 169 6.73 6.47 2.86
CA ASN A 169 6.53 6.39 4.30
C ASN A 169 6.25 4.93 4.70
N ASN A 170 7.31 4.15 4.89
CA ASN A 170 7.29 2.73 5.24
C ASN A 170 7.76 2.45 6.68
N ALA A 171 8.57 3.34 7.28
CA ALA A 171 9.02 3.16 8.65
C ALA A 171 7.84 2.97 9.62
N GLY A 172 7.99 2.04 10.56
CA GLY A 172 7.02 1.84 11.61
C GLY A 172 7.46 0.89 12.70
N ILE A 173 6.89 1.08 13.88
CA ILE A 173 7.12 0.25 15.07
C ILE A 173 5.80 -0.21 15.67
N CYS A 174 5.83 -1.35 16.36
CA CYS A 174 4.69 -1.91 17.09
C CYS A 174 5.21 -2.62 18.33
N ARG A 175 4.86 -2.15 19.53
CA ARG A 175 5.39 -2.68 20.81
C ARG A 175 4.53 -3.79 21.42
N GLY A 176 3.23 -3.80 21.12
CA GLY A 176 2.33 -4.84 21.60
C GLY A 176 2.03 -4.75 23.10
N SER A 177 1.24 -3.76 23.51
CA SER A 177 0.74 -3.65 24.89
C SER A 177 -0.73 -3.25 24.92
N THR A 178 -1.42 -3.54 26.03
CA THR A 178 -2.75 -2.96 26.25
C THR A 178 -2.62 -1.46 26.52
N VAL A 179 -3.70 -0.71 26.36
CA VAL A 179 -3.71 0.72 26.73
C VAL A 179 -3.49 0.91 28.24
N ALA A 180 -3.92 -0.06 29.06
CA ALA A 180 -3.76 0.00 30.50
C ALA A 180 -2.32 -0.29 30.96
N ASP A 181 -1.60 -1.15 30.23
CA ASP A 181 -0.26 -1.63 30.62
C ASP A 181 0.88 -0.96 29.84
N GLY A 182 0.57 -0.29 28.72
CA GLY A 182 1.55 0.37 27.85
C GLY A 182 2.22 1.57 28.52
N SER A 183 3.53 1.71 28.33
CA SER A 183 4.24 2.89 28.85
C SER A 183 3.91 4.14 28.02
N TYR A 184 3.83 5.30 28.68
CA TYR A 184 3.68 6.59 27.99
C TYR A 184 4.74 6.82 26.93
N SER A 185 5.99 6.41 27.20
CA SER A 185 7.09 6.50 26.26
C SER A 185 6.89 5.63 25.02
N ASP A 186 6.37 4.41 25.17
CA ASP A 186 6.13 3.52 24.03
C ASP A 186 5.00 4.05 23.16
N VAL A 187 3.91 4.53 23.77
CA VAL A 187 2.79 5.15 23.03
C VAL A 187 3.27 6.37 22.26
N THR A 188 4.02 7.27 22.92
CA THR A 188 4.56 8.48 22.28
C THR A 188 5.50 8.11 21.13
N LEU A 189 6.37 7.12 21.33
CA LEU A 189 7.27 6.63 20.30
C LEU A 189 6.49 6.05 19.11
N THR A 190 5.46 5.23 19.34
CA THR A 190 4.63 4.65 18.28
C THR A 190 3.94 5.76 17.48
N ILE A 191 3.36 6.76 18.16
CA ILE A 191 2.69 7.90 17.53
C ILE A 191 3.67 8.74 16.70
N ASN A 192 4.81 9.08 17.29
CA ASN A 192 5.78 9.93 16.62
C ASN A 192 6.34 9.25 15.36
N THR A 193 6.75 7.99 15.46
CA THR A 193 7.34 7.27 14.32
C THR A 193 6.32 6.93 13.24
N ASN A 194 5.12 6.45 13.61
CA ASN A 194 4.18 5.90 12.63
C ASN A 194 3.25 6.94 12.00
N LEU A 195 3.05 8.10 12.65
CA LEU A 195 2.08 9.12 12.22
C LEU A 195 2.71 10.51 12.09
N VAL A 196 3.39 11.00 13.13
CA VAL A 196 3.97 12.36 13.09
C VAL A 196 5.08 12.45 12.05
N ALA A 197 5.96 11.45 11.98
CA ALA A 197 7.07 11.47 11.03
C ALA A 197 6.63 11.48 9.56
N PRO A 198 5.72 10.60 9.10
CA PRO A 198 5.14 10.71 7.75
C PRO A 198 4.54 12.08 7.46
N PHE A 199 3.83 12.68 8.44
CA PHE A 199 3.24 14.01 8.28
C PHE A 199 4.33 15.09 8.09
N LEU A 200 5.37 15.09 8.92
CA LEU A 200 6.47 16.04 8.84
C LEU A 200 7.31 15.87 7.56
N LEU A 201 7.52 14.64 7.11
CA LEU A 201 8.19 14.37 5.83
C LEU A 201 7.38 14.88 4.65
N CYS A 202 6.05 14.70 4.66
CA CYS A 202 5.17 15.33 3.70
C CYS A 202 5.28 16.86 3.76
N LYS A 203 5.24 17.46 4.95
CA LYS A 203 5.39 18.91 5.12
C LYS A 203 6.70 19.45 4.52
N GLU A 204 7.79 18.70 4.62
CA GLU A 204 9.12 19.11 4.13
C GLU A 204 9.34 18.91 2.62
N PHE A 205 8.73 17.88 2.01
CA PHE A 205 8.98 17.54 0.61
C PHE A 205 7.83 17.93 -0.34
N LEU A 206 6.59 17.96 0.15
CA LEU A 206 5.41 18.27 -0.66
C LEU A 206 5.44 19.65 -1.33
N PRO A 207 5.91 20.75 -0.69
CA PRO A 207 5.88 22.07 -1.33
C PRO A 207 6.61 22.12 -2.68
N GLU A 208 7.73 21.41 -2.80
CA GLU A 208 8.47 21.35 -4.06
C GLU A 208 7.79 20.44 -5.09
N MET A 209 7.17 19.34 -4.65
CA MET A 209 6.37 18.47 -5.53
C MET A 209 5.19 19.24 -6.14
N ILE A 210 4.53 20.08 -5.34
CA ILE A 210 3.47 21.00 -5.80
C ILE A 210 4.04 21.99 -6.80
N ARG A 211 5.15 22.66 -6.47
CA ARG A 211 5.77 23.68 -7.34
C ARG A 211 6.15 23.11 -8.72
N ARG A 212 6.55 21.85 -8.77
CA ARG A 212 6.92 21.14 -10.02
C ARG A 212 5.74 20.47 -10.72
N ASP A 213 4.57 20.40 -10.08
CA ASP A 213 3.46 19.51 -10.47
C ASP A 213 3.98 18.10 -10.82
N HIS A 214 4.82 17.56 -9.92
CA HIS A 214 5.44 16.24 -10.08
C HIS A 214 5.84 15.70 -8.72
N GLY A 215 5.28 14.54 -8.38
CA GLY A 215 5.74 13.78 -7.23
C GLY A 215 4.87 12.57 -6.95
N HIS A 216 5.34 11.68 -6.08
CA HIS A 216 4.58 10.50 -5.65
C HIS A 216 4.81 10.21 -4.17
N ILE A 217 3.77 10.36 -3.34
CA ILE A 217 3.80 9.98 -1.93
C ILE A 217 3.11 8.63 -1.75
N VAL A 218 3.81 7.68 -1.15
CA VAL A 218 3.31 6.36 -0.80
C VAL A 218 3.31 6.21 0.72
N ASN A 219 2.12 5.98 1.30
CA ASN A 219 2.00 5.67 2.72
C ASN A 219 1.75 4.18 2.92
N VAL A 220 2.58 3.52 3.72
CA VAL A 220 2.41 2.11 4.09
C VAL A 220 1.63 2.01 5.41
N ALA A 221 0.34 1.74 5.26
CA ALA A 221 -0.60 1.48 6.32
C ALA A 221 -0.75 -0.02 6.61
N SER A 222 -1.70 -0.37 7.48
CA SER A 222 -1.94 -1.75 7.92
C SER A 222 -3.43 -2.03 8.03
N MET A 223 -3.82 -3.29 7.80
CA MET A 223 -5.18 -3.77 8.07
C MET A 223 -5.59 -3.63 9.52
N SER A 224 -4.64 -3.54 10.46
CA SER A 224 -4.93 -3.25 11.87
C SER A 224 -5.63 -1.89 12.07
N ALA A 225 -5.55 -0.98 11.11
CA ALA A 225 -6.31 0.27 11.13
C ALA A 225 -7.83 0.05 10.97
N LEU A 226 -8.23 -1.04 10.31
CA LEU A 226 -9.62 -1.40 10.05
C LEU A 226 -10.12 -2.49 11.00
N LEU A 227 -9.25 -3.48 11.24
CA LEU A 227 -9.48 -4.64 12.10
C LEU A 227 -8.31 -4.81 13.08
N PRO A 228 -8.26 -4.01 14.15
CA PRO A 228 -7.19 -4.12 15.13
C PRO A 228 -7.33 -5.40 15.96
N PRO A 229 -6.33 -6.29 15.99
CA PRO A 229 -6.20 -7.26 17.07
C PRO A 229 -6.01 -6.55 18.42
N GLY A 230 -6.32 -7.27 19.50
CA GLY A 230 -6.04 -6.82 20.85
C GLY A 230 -4.55 -6.54 21.07
N LYS A 231 -4.24 -5.65 22.03
CA LYS A 231 -2.88 -5.27 22.46
C LYS A 231 -2.05 -4.46 21.44
N ILE A 232 -2.68 -3.88 20.42
CA ILE A 232 -2.00 -2.97 19.48
C ILE A 232 -2.83 -1.71 19.19
N ALA A 233 -3.58 -1.23 20.18
CA ALA A 233 -4.49 -0.09 20.02
C ALA A 233 -3.77 1.20 19.60
N ASP A 234 -2.58 1.45 20.17
CA ASP A 234 -1.70 2.57 19.81
C ASP A 234 -1.27 2.48 18.34
N TYR A 235 -0.75 1.32 17.92
CA TYR A 235 -0.36 1.07 16.53
C TYR A 235 -1.54 1.23 15.58
N ALA A 236 -2.68 0.62 15.89
CA ALA A 236 -3.89 0.71 15.08
C ALA A 236 -4.37 2.15 14.91
N ALA A 237 -4.36 2.94 15.99
CA ALA A 237 -4.69 4.36 15.95
C ALA A 237 -3.73 5.13 15.00
N THR A 238 -2.43 4.87 15.07
CA THR A 238 -1.46 5.53 14.16
C THR A 238 -1.68 5.14 12.70
N LYS A 239 -1.98 3.87 12.40
CA LYS A 239 -2.22 3.42 11.02
C LYS A 239 -3.57 3.91 10.50
N ALA A 240 -4.59 4.03 11.35
CA ALA A 240 -5.85 4.70 11.01
C ALA A 240 -5.65 6.19 10.74
N GLY A 241 -4.85 6.88 11.56
CA GLY A 241 -4.46 8.27 11.32
C GLY A 241 -3.67 8.45 10.02
N LEU A 242 -2.79 7.49 9.68
CA LEU A 242 -2.04 7.53 8.42
C LEU A 242 -2.93 7.27 7.19
N ILE A 243 -3.95 6.40 7.33
CA ILE A 243 -5.00 6.27 6.31
C ILE A 243 -5.74 7.59 6.20
N ALA A 244 -6.22 8.18 7.29
CA ALA A 244 -6.93 9.47 7.26
C ALA A 244 -6.06 10.62 6.73
N LEU A 245 -4.75 10.62 6.94
CA LEU A 245 -3.85 11.60 6.31
C LEU A 245 -3.83 11.46 4.78
N HIS A 246 -4.02 10.23 4.29
CA HIS A 246 -3.81 9.86 2.90
C HIS A 246 -5.10 9.73 2.08
N GLU A 247 -6.22 9.32 2.69
CA GLU A 247 -7.22 8.48 2.03
C GLU A 247 -7.86 9.11 0.78
N VAL A 248 -8.12 8.22 -0.18
CA VAL A 248 -8.43 8.43 -1.60
C VAL A 248 -9.94 8.27 -1.89
N VAL A 249 -10.78 7.98 -0.89
CA VAL A 249 -12.26 7.98 -1.01
C VAL A 249 -12.73 9.45 -0.91
N PRO A 250 -13.63 9.95 -1.79
CA PRO A 250 -13.48 11.25 -2.41
C PRO A 250 -13.42 12.38 -1.39
N GLY A 251 -12.20 12.86 -1.17
CA GLY A 251 -11.92 14.10 -0.49
C GLY A 251 -11.44 13.97 0.95
N CYS A 252 -10.27 13.36 1.16
CA CYS A 252 -9.55 13.63 2.40
C CYS A 252 -8.67 14.88 2.28
N ALA A 253 -8.30 15.46 3.43
CA ALA A 253 -7.73 16.81 3.55
C ALA A 253 -6.56 17.03 2.59
N LEU A 254 -5.56 16.14 2.56
CA LEU A 254 -4.40 16.31 1.67
C LEU A 254 -4.75 16.26 0.18
N GLN A 255 -5.65 15.36 -0.24
CA GLN A 255 -6.07 15.29 -1.64
C GLN A 255 -6.95 16.48 -2.03
N LEU A 256 -7.79 16.97 -1.11
CA LEU A 256 -8.59 18.18 -1.30
C LEU A 256 -7.70 19.42 -1.37
N GLU A 257 -6.72 19.54 -0.49
CA GLU A 257 -5.71 20.60 -0.49
C GLU A 257 -4.99 20.62 -1.84
N LEU A 258 -4.51 19.47 -2.33
CA LEU A 258 -3.86 19.36 -3.64
C LEU A 258 -4.78 19.61 -4.85
N ARG A 259 -6.10 19.54 -4.65
CA ARG A 259 -7.09 19.79 -5.70
C ARG A 259 -7.57 21.24 -5.71
N HIS A 260 -7.72 21.85 -4.54
CA HIS A 260 -8.43 23.12 -4.38
C HIS A 260 -7.52 24.26 -3.90
N ASP A 261 -6.61 24.00 -2.96
CA ASP A 261 -5.77 25.04 -2.35
C ASP A 261 -4.41 25.16 -3.05
N HIS A 262 -3.86 24.03 -3.49
CA HIS A 262 -2.56 23.90 -4.13
C HIS A 262 -2.67 23.01 -5.38
N PRO A 263 -3.27 23.50 -6.48
CA PRO A 263 -3.61 22.68 -7.65
C PRO A 263 -2.37 22.08 -8.30
N ALA A 264 -2.12 20.81 -8.01
CA ALA A 264 -1.00 20.02 -8.54
C ALA A 264 -1.51 18.62 -8.93
N PRO A 265 -2.26 18.50 -10.06
CA PRO A 265 -2.98 17.29 -10.42
C PRO A 265 -2.07 16.08 -10.70
N ARG A 266 -0.77 16.31 -10.94
CA ARG A 266 0.21 15.25 -11.23
C ARG A 266 0.96 14.78 -9.98
N VAL A 267 0.80 15.43 -8.82
CA VAL A 267 1.29 14.91 -7.55
C VAL A 267 0.41 13.71 -7.15
N ARG A 268 1.01 12.53 -7.15
CA ARG A 268 0.34 11.25 -6.92
C ARG A 268 0.40 10.86 -5.45
N LEU A 269 -0.70 10.35 -4.95
CA LEU A 269 -0.83 9.71 -3.64
C LEU A 269 -1.19 8.23 -3.82
N SER A 270 -0.41 7.32 -3.24
CA SER A 270 -0.76 5.88 -3.17
C SER A 270 -0.77 5.34 -1.75
N LEU A 271 -1.82 4.60 -1.41
CA LEU A 271 -2.00 4.01 -0.08
C LEU A 271 -1.75 2.52 -0.16
N ALA A 272 -0.83 2.02 0.64
CA ALA A 272 -0.52 0.60 0.73
C ALA A 272 -1.09 0.05 2.04
N ILE A 273 -2.19 -0.72 1.99
CA ILE A 273 -2.82 -1.34 3.15
C ILE A 273 -2.55 -2.84 3.10
N PHE A 274 -1.70 -3.30 4.02
CA PHE A 274 -1.28 -4.69 4.06
C PHE A 274 -1.76 -5.41 5.32
N SER A 275 -2.02 -6.70 5.16
CA SER A 275 -2.17 -7.65 6.25
C SER A 275 -0.78 -8.06 6.81
N PHE A 276 -0.71 -9.13 7.59
CA PHE A 276 0.55 -9.64 8.13
C PHE A 276 1.55 -10.04 7.02
N ILE A 277 2.79 -9.55 7.14
CA ILE A 277 3.89 -9.75 6.18
C ILE A 277 5.09 -10.38 6.90
N LYS A 278 5.68 -11.45 6.36
CA LYS A 278 6.86 -12.12 6.93
C LYS A 278 8.05 -11.17 7.15
N THR A 279 8.10 -10.50 8.30
CA THR A 279 9.07 -9.45 8.63
C THR A 279 9.48 -9.56 10.09
N PRO A 280 10.60 -8.95 10.51
CA PRO A 280 11.03 -8.96 11.91
C PRO A 280 10.04 -8.31 12.90
N LEU A 281 9.03 -7.57 12.41
CA LEU A 281 8.08 -6.80 13.22
C LEU A 281 7.19 -7.69 14.09
N PHE A 282 6.88 -8.92 13.68
CA PHE A 282 6.11 -9.87 14.48
C PHE A 282 6.73 -11.27 14.45
N LYS A 283 6.42 -12.07 15.46
CA LYS A 283 6.78 -13.48 15.53
C LYS A 283 5.53 -14.31 15.88
N GLY A 284 5.48 -15.54 15.40
CA GLY A 284 4.37 -16.46 15.65
C GLY A 284 3.53 -16.78 14.42
N GLU A 285 2.52 -17.62 14.62
CA GLU A 285 1.59 -18.03 13.57
C GLU A 285 0.28 -17.25 13.71
N THR A 286 -0.22 -16.72 12.59
CA THR A 286 -1.45 -15.93 12.60
C THR A 286 -2.70 -16.78 12.91
N ARG A 287 -2.62 -18.12 12.82
CA ARG A 287 -3.76 -19.06 12.94
C ARG A 287 -4.96 -18.70 12.04
N GLN A 288 -4.72 -17.92 10.99
CA GLN A 288 -5.76 -17.49 10.06
C GLN A 288 -5.98 -18.52 8.96
N LEU A 289 -7.15 -18.46 8.32
CA LEU A 289 -7.43 -19.21 7.10
C LEU A 289 -6.49 -18.77 5.98
N HIS A 290 -5.47 -19.59 5.70
CA HIS A 290 -4.42 -19.29 4.72
C HIS A 290 -4.95 -18.91 3.33
N PHE A 291 -6.06 -19.53 2.90
CA PHE A 291 -6.66 -19.23 1.59
C PHE A 291 -7.19 -17.79 1.46
N LEU A 292 -7.73 -17.22 2.55
CA LEU A 292 -8.32 -15.88 2.58
C LEU A 292 -7.34 -14.83 3.09
N PHE A 293 -6.55 -15.20 4.09
CA PHE A 293 -5.65 -14.34 4.86
C PHE A 293 -4.25 -14.95 4.91
N PRO A 294 -3.56 -15.08 3.76
CA PRO A 294 -2.20 -15.60 3.72
C PRO A 294 -1.23 -14.65 4.43
N LEU A 295 -0.15 -15.24 4.96
CA LEU A 295 1.01 -14.49 5.42
C LEU A 295 1.83 -14.03 4.20
N LEU A 296 1.83 -12.72 3.95
CA LEU A 296 2.39 -12.14 2.73
C LEU A 296 3.92 -12.24 2.69
N ASP A 297 4.47 -12.50 1.50
CA ASP A 297 5.90 -12.43 1.26
C ASP A 297 6.34 -10.98 1.05
N VAL A 298 7.54 -10.65 1.54
CA VAL A 298 8.09 -9.29 1.44
C VAL A 298 8.24 -8.85 -0.02
N GLU A 299 8.62 -9.77 -0.91
CA GLU A 299 8.79 -9.47 -2.33
C GLU A 299 7.46 -9.19 -3.04
N THR A 300 6.38 -9.88 -2.64
CA THR A 300 5.05 -9.61 -3.20
C THR A 300 4.60 -8.20 -2.85
N VAL A 301 4.85 -7.79 -1.61
CA VAL A 301 4.51 -6.44 -1.12
C VAL A 301 5.37 -5.38 -1.80
N SER A 302 6.68 -5.57 -1.85
CA SER A 302 7.59 -4.61 -2.49
C SER A 302 7.32 -4.49 -4.00
N GLN A 303 6.99 -5.59 -4.68
CA GLN A 303 6.58 -5.59 -6.08
C GLN A 303 5.30 -4.79 -6.30
N ALA A 304 4.32 -4.88 -5.39
CA ALA A 304 3.09 -4.12 -5.51
C ALA A 304 3.33 -2.60 -5.33
N ILE A 305 4.17 -2.21 -4.37
CA ILE A 305 4.58 -0.81 -4.18
C ILE A 305 5.36 -0.30 -5.40
N ALA A 306 6.36 -1.06 -5.86
CA ALA A 306 7.14 -0.71 -7.05
C ALA A 306 6.26 -0.55 -8.29
N GLY A 307 5.31 -1.47 -8.50
CA GLY A 307 4.34 -1.37 -9.59
C GLY A 307 3.43 -0.14 -9.51
N ALA A 308 3.19 0.39 -8.31
CA ALA A 308 2.50 1.67 -8.13
C ALA A 308 3.37 2.84 -8.60
N LEU A 309 4.62 2.89 -8.16
CA LEU A 309 5.60 3.90 -8.56
C LEU A 309 5.81 3.89 -10.07
N TYR A 310 6.00 2.71 -10.68
CA TYR A 310 6.23 2.57 -12.11
C TYR A 310 5.09 3.04 -12.98
N SER A 311 3.86 2.94 -12.48
CA SER A 311 2.71 3.39 -13.23
C SER A 311 2.59 4.91 -13.29
N GLY A 312 3.21 5.64 -12.36
CA GLY A 312 2.99 7.08 -12.19
C GLY A 312 1.54 7.43 -11.84
N ARG A 313 0.80 6.48 -11.25
CA ARG A 313 -0.61 6.64 -10.89
C ARG A 313 -0.82 6.46 -9.39
N SER A 314 -1.72 7.28 -8.87
CA SER A 314 -2.35 7.11 -7.58
C SER A 314 -3.14 5.82 -7.53
N ARG A 315 -2.98 5.05 -6.46
CA ARG A 315 -3.75 3.82 -6.21
C ARG A 315 -3.79 3.46 -4.73
N THR A 316 -4.87 2.83 -4.32
CA THR A 316 -4.94 2.11 -3.05
C THR A 316 -4.68 0.63 -3.30
N ILE A 317 -3.64 0.09 -2.66
CA ILE A 317 -3.19 -1.28 -2.77
C ILE A 317 -3.66 -2.02 -1.52
N TYR A 318 -4.55 -2.99 -1.69
CA TYR A 318 -4.91 -3.93 -0.63
C TYR A 318 -4.18 -5.25 -0.86
N LEU A 319 -3.41 -5.72 0.11
CA LEU A 319 -2.87 -7.08 0.11
C LEU A 319 -3.20 -7.80 1.43
N PRO A 320 -3.78 -9.02 1.39
CA PRO A 320 -4.37 -9.65 0.20
C PRO A 320 -5.55 -8.82 -0.34
N GLY A 321 -5.82 -8.92 -1.64
CA GLY A 321 -6.83 -8.14 -2.36
C GLY A 321 -8.25 -8.32 -1.81
N MET A 322 -8.54 -9.47 -1.19
CA MET A 322 -9.77 -9.70 -0.40
C MET A 322 -10.04 -8.59 0.63
N MET A 323 -9.00 -7.99 1.21
CA MET A 323 -9.16 -6.96 2.23
C MET A 323 -9.88 -5.71 1.74
N ARG A 324 -9.92 -5.46 0.43
CA ARG A 324 -10.74 -4.40 -0.16
C ARG A 324 -12.22 -4.56 0.19
N TRP A 325 -12.72 -5.80 0.19
CA TRP A 325 -14.11 -6.09 0.54
C TRP A 325 -14.38 -5.91 2.03
N VAL A 326 -13.41 -6.29 2.87
CA VAL A 326 -13.49 -6.05 4.31
C VAL A 326 -13.56 -4.55 4.61
N ALA A 327 -12.80 -3.73 3.87
CA ALA A 327 -12.88 -2.27 4.00
C ALA A 327 -14.27 -1.71 3.61
N ILE A 328 -14.89 -2.24 2.55
CA ILE A 328 -16.25 -1.83 2.11
C ILE A 328 -17.31 -2.19 3.16
N LEU A 329 -17.17 -3.35 3.80
CA LEU A 329 -18.12 -3.79 4.84
C LEU A 329 -18.16 -2.87 6.06
N ARG A 330 -17.23 -1.90 6.19
CA ARG A 330 -17.11 -1.02 7.37
C ARG A 330 -18.39 -0.21 7.60
N GLY A 331 -19.17 0.06 6.56
CA GLY A 331 -20.49 0.69 6.66
C GLY A 331 -21.62 -0.25 7.11
N GLY A 332 -21.33 -1.52 7.41
CA GLY A 332 -22.31 -2.51 7.86
C GLY A 332 -22.69 -2.37 9.35
N PRO A 333 -23.66 -3.18 9.81
CA PRO A 333 -24.18 -3.12 11.19
C PRO A 333 -23.11 -3.41 12.26
N GLU A 334 -23.22 -2.76 13.42
CA GLU A 334 -22.23 -2.87 14.50
C GLU A 334 -22.08 -4.30 15.04
N TRP A 335 -23.17 -5.05 15.19
CA TRP A 335 -23.15 -6.43 15.69
C TRP A 335 -22.25 -7.35 14.87
N MET A 336 -22.21 -7.16 13.54
CA MET A 336 -21.35 -7.93 12.64
C MET A 336 -19.88 -7.63 12.93
N TRP A 337 -19.55 -6.36 13.16
CA TRP A 337 -18.20 -5.94 13.50
C TRP A 337 -17.75 -6.42 14.87
N HIS A 338 -18.65 -6.53 15.85
CA HIS A 338 -18.34 -7.15 17.13
C HIS A 338 -17.91 -8.61 16.95
N LEU A 339 -18.66 -9.41 16.20
CA LEU A 339 -18.30 -10.81 15.93
C LEU A 339 -16.95 -10.95 15.22
N ILE A 340 -16.71 -10.11 14.20
CA ILE A 340 -15.44 -10.15 13.45
C ILE A 340 -14.28 -9.71 14.35
N ARG A 341 -14.43 -8.63 15.12
CA ARG A 341 -13.38 -8.12 16.01
C ARG A 341 -13.07 -9.08 17.15
N ASP A 342 -14.08 -9.71 17.74
CA ASP A 342 -13.86 -10.70 18.81
C ASP A 342 -13.02 -11.88 18.31
N SER A 343 -13.23 -12.32 17.05
CA SER A 343 -12.41 -13.37 16.44
C SER A 343 -10.92 -13.00 16.30
N THR A 344 -10.57 -11.71 16.30
CA THR A 344 -9.17 -11.27 16.23
C THR A 344 -8.39 -11.51 17.53
N LYS A 345 -9.08 -11.76 18.66
CA LYS A 345 -8.44 -12.14 19.93
C LYS A 345 -7.71 -13.49 19.85
N ASP A 346 -8.18 -14.37 18.97
CA ASP A 346 -7.64 -15.73 18.82
C ASP A 346 -6.38 -15.80 17.94
N LEU A 347 -5.93 -14.65 17.41
CA LEU A 347 -4.69 -14.54 16.65
C LEU A 347 -3.48 -14.79 17.55
N GLY A 348 -2.69 -15.82 17.24
CA GLY A 348 -1.49 -16.23 17.98
C GLY A 348 -0.25 -15.38 17.71
N VAL A 349 -0.41 -14.06 17.54
CA VAL A 349 0.68 -13.17 17.11
C VAL A 349 1.37 -12.53 18.32
N ASP A 350 2.70 -12.66 18.39
CA ASP A 350 3.54 -11.96 19.36
C ASP A 350 4.21 -10.74 18.71
N PHE A 351 3.91 -9.56 19.25
CA PHE A 351 4.43 -8.28 18.79
C PHE A 351 5.73 -7.85 19.51
N ASN A 352 6.28 -8.68 20.41
CA ASN A 352 7.54 -8.41 21.12
C ASN A 352 8.79 -8.41 20.22
N GLY A 353 8.67 -8.73 18.93
CA GLY A 353 9.79 -8.70 17.98
C GLY A 353 10.50 -7.33 17.92
N SER A 354 9.77 -6.24 18.15
CA SER A 354 10.29 -4.87 18.17
C SER A 354 11.08 -4.51 19.44
N ASN A 355 10.97 -5.28 20.54
CA ASN A 355 11.64 -4.98 21.81
C ASN A 355 13.17 -5.11 21.77
N LYS A 356 13.74 -5.76 20.74
CA LYS A 356 15.20 -5.83 20.58
C LYS A 356 15.83 -4.52 20.11
N SER A 357 15.08 -3.62 19.47
CA SER A 357 15.63 -2.31 19.05
C SER A 357 15.86 -1.35 20.22
N SER A 358 15.13 -1.51 21.35
CA SER A 358 15.33 -0.70 22.56
C SER A 358 16.52 -1.13 23.42
N ALA A 359 17.04 -2.35 23.27
CA ALA A 359 18.27 -2.75 23.97
C ALA A 359 19.46 -1.85 23.61
N TRP A 360 19.45 -1.26 22.41
CA TRP A 360 20.47 -0.32 21.93
C TRP A 360 20.32 1.11 22.49
N ARG A 361 19.13 1.53 22.95
CA ARG A 361 18.97 2.83 23.64
C ARG A 361 19.71 2.88 24.98
N GLY A 362 20.00 1.72 25.57
CA GLY A 362 20.84 1.61 26.76
C GLY A 362 22.34 1.66 26.48
N SER A 363 22.78 1.31 25.26
CA SER A 363 24.21 1.20 24.93
C SER A 363 24.80 2.45 24.25
N CYS A 364 23.98 3.40 23.82
CA CYS A 364 24.43 4.65 23.16
C CYS A 364 24.26 5.91 24.04
N ARG A 365 24.20 5.75 25.37
CA ARG A 365 24.52 6.84 26.30
C ARG A 365 26.00 6.76 26.67
N LEU A 366 26.85 7.25 25.77
CA LEU A 366 28.21 7.71 26.08
C LEU A 366 28.44 9.03 25.34
#